data_AF-A0A2A9DYV9-F1
#
_entry.id   AF-A0A2A9DYV9-F1
#
_cell.length_a   1.000
_cell.length_b   1.000
_cell.length_c   1.000
_cell.angle_alpha   90.00
_cell.angle_beta   90.00
_cell.angle_gamma   90.00
#
_symmetry.space_group_name_H-M   'P 1'
#
loop_
_entity.id
_entity.type
_entity.pdbx_description
1 polymer ?
#
loop_
_entity_poly.entity_id
_entity_poly.type
_entity_poly.pdbx_seq_one_letter_code
_entity_poly.pdbx_strand_id
1 'polypeptide(L)'
;MTTTTRRANAARALIAARAPRRWGAWYVAEHRFRGMKAYTQTVIATGIGSPLMYLFAMGVGLASLVDANVEQNGLAVSYLVFVAPALLAMAAFEAAAEEFSYPIMLGFKWNPIFTGMGASPVTPGQIIDGQVIAVTVRIAVTSGLYYLFMLLFGAVPGELGWLSLFTAVLTGLAFGTLLMAYVATLENDSGQIAMVMRFLVLPLTLFSGTVFPLTQLPWFLQWIGWLSPLWHGTELGRVLSYGHHEPIWLTIIHMAYLLLLTVIGWMLARRVAARRLNR
;
A
#
# COMPACT_ATOMS: atom_id res chain seq x y z
N MET A 1 -50.98 -10.62 -3.19
CA MET A 1 -50.29 -9.46 -2.57
C MET A 1 -50.99 -8.19 -3.06
N THR A 2 -51.61 -7.41 -2.17
CA THR A 2 -52.38 -6.21 -2.56
C THR A 2 -51.46 -5.06 -2.97
N THR A 3 -51.93 -4.18 -3.87
CA THR A 3 -51.20 -3.01 -4.40
C THR A 3 -50.68 -2.07 -3.29
N THR A 4 -51.41 -1.96 -2.18
CA THR A 4 -51.03 -1.19 -0.99
C THR A 4 -49.78 -1.76 -0.30
N THR A 5 -49.71 -3.08 -0.11
CA THR A 5 -48.54 -3.75 0.50
C THR A 5 -47.30 -3.63 -0.37
N ARG A 6 -47.46 -3.65 -1.70
CA ARG A 6 -46.35 -3.45 -2.66
C ARG A 6 -45.78 -2.03 -2.58
N ARG A 7 -46.64 -1.01 -2.49
CA ARG A 7 -46.21 0.41 -2.34
C ARG A 7 -45.51 0.65 -1.00
N ALA A 8 -46.03 0.09 0.09
CA ALA A 8 -45.42 0.22 1.42
C ALA A 8 -44.02 -0.45 1.47
N ASN A 9 -43.86 -1.64 0.89
CA ASN A 9 -42.57 -2.32 0.82
C ASN A 9 -41.56 -1.57 -0.05
N ALA A 10 -42.00 -0.99 -1.19
CA ALA A 10 -41.15 -0.16 -2.02
C ALA A 10 -40.67 1.11 -1.29
N ALA A 11 -41.55 1.78 -0.54
CA ALA A 11 -41.19 2.95 0.26
C ALA A 11 -40.16 2.60 1.34
N ARG A 12 -40.35 1.48 2.05
CA ARG A 12 -39.39 0.98 3.05
C ARG A 12 -38.02 0.66 2.41
N ALA A 13 -38.00 0.02 1.24
CA ALA A 13 -36.77 -0.27 0.52
C ALA A 13 -36.02 1.01 0.09
N LEU A 14 -36.74 2.03 -0.37
CA LEU A 14 -36.15 3.33 -0.74
C LEU A 14 -35.55 4.06 0.45
N ILE A 15 -36.19 4.00 1.62
CA ILE A 15 -35.66 4.58 2.86
C ILE A 15 -34.42 3.82 3.31
N ALA A 16 -34.48 2.48 3.34
CA ALA A 16 -33.35 1.64 3.72
C ALA A 16 -32.14 1.81 2.79
N ALA A 17 -32.36 2.12 1.52
CA ALA A 17 -31.31 2.36 0.54
C ALA A 17 -30.53 3.68 0.74
N ARG A 18 -31.04 4.65 1.52
CA ARG A 18 -30.38 5.96 1.70
C ARG A 18 -29.01 5.87 2.36
N ALA A 19 -28.88 5.07 3.42
CA ALA A 19 -27.63 4.94 4.15
C ALA A 19 -26.54 4.22 3.33
N PRO A 20 -26.79 3.06 2.70
CA PRO A 20 -25.81 2.41 1.81
C PRO A 20 -25.42 3.27 0.61
N ARG A 21 -26.34 4.08 0.05
CA ARG A 21 -26.01 5.02 -1.03
C ARG A 21 -25.03 6.11 -0.62
N ARG A 22 -25.07 6.56 0.65
CA ARG A 22 -24.17 7.61 1.16
C ARG A 22 -22.88 7.03 1.75
N TRP A 23 -22.99 5.94 2.50
CA TRP A 23 -21.90 5.36 3.31
C TRP A 23 -21.43 3.99 2.82
N GLY A 24 -21.79 3.61 1.58
CA GLY A 24 -21.50 2.29 1.00
C GLY A 24 -20.03 1.89 1.09
N ALA A 25 -19.11 2.84 0.89
CA ALA A 25 -17.68 2.58 1.00
C ALA A 25 -17.27 2.08 2.39
N TRP A 26 -17.85 2.65 3.45
CA TRP A 26 -17.58 2.22 4.82
C TRP A 26 -18.15 0.84 5.13
N TYR A 27 -19.34 0.52 4.62
CA TYR A 27 -19.91 -0.82 4.77
C TYR A 27 -19.09 -1.88 4.03
N VAL A 28 -18.56 -1.55 2.85
CA VAL A 28 -17.65 -2.43 2.12
C VAL A 28 -16.32 -2.58 2.87
N ALA A 29 -15.78 -1.49 3.41
CA ALA A 29 -14.58 -1.54 4.25
C ALA A 29 -14.80 -2.38 5.50
N GLU A 30 -15.95 -2.24 6.18
CA GLU A 30 -16.33 -3.05 7.33
C GLU A 30 -16.42 -4.54 6.98
N HIS A 31 -17.06 -4.87 5.86
CA HIS A 31 -17.09 -6.24 5.35
C HIS A 31 -15.66 -6.76 5.11
N ARG A 32 -14.78 -5.94 4.54
CA ARG A 32 -13.38 -6.32 4.31
C ARG A 32 -12.63 -6.52 5.63
N PHE A 33 -12.79 -5.66 6.62
CA PHE A 33 -12.19 -5.82 7.96
C PHE A 33 -12.66 -7.09 8.67
N ARG A 34 -13.95 -7.43 8.55
CA ARG A 34 -14.49 -8.68 9.08
C ARG A 34 -13.84 -9.90 8.41
N GLY A 35 -13.60 -9.83 7.09
CA GLY A 35 -12.83 -10.85 6.37
C GLY A 35 -11.36 -10.91 6.81
N MET A 36 -10.72 -9.76 7.02
CA MET A 36 -9.34 -9.64 7.52
C MET A 36 -9.14 -10.26 8.90
N LYS A 37 -10.19 -10.26 9.73
CA LYS A 37 -10.16 -10.87 11.06
C LYS A 37 -9.75 -12.35 11.04
N ALA A 38 -10.11 -13.07 9.97
CA ALA A 38 -9.80 -14.48 9.82
C ALA A 38 -8.29 -14.77 9.71
N TYR A 39 -7.49 -13.81 9.23
CA TYR A 39 -6.04 -13.95 9.05
C TYR A 39 -5.23 -12.93 9.86
N THR A 40 -5.84 -12.30 10.88
CA THR A 40 -5.16 -11.32 11.75
C THR A 40 -3.94 -11.92 12.44
N GLN A 41 -3.98 -13.18 12.87
CA GLN A 41 -2.82 -13.85 13.46
C GLN A 41 -1.65 -13.89 12.49
N THR A 42 -1.90 -14.22 11.22
CA THR A 42 -0.87 -14.20 10.18
C THR A 42 -0.33 -12.79 9.97
N VAL A 43 -1.19 -11.77 9.87
CA VAL A 43 -0.77 -10.37 9.70
C VAL A 43 0.08 -9.88 10.87
N ILE A 44 -0.28 -10.22 12.10
CA ILE A 44 0.50 -9.85 13.29
C ILE A 44 1.83 -10.61 13.30
N ALA A 45 1.80 -11.92 13.03
CA ALA A 45 3.00 -12.75 13.02
C ALA A 45 4.00 -12.30 11.95
N THR A 46 3.54 -11.99 10.73
CA THR A 46 4.41 -11.48 9.67
C THR A 46 4.82 -10.03 9.92
N GLY A 47 3.90 -9.19 10.39
CA GLY A 47 4.13 -7.78 10.72
C GLY A 47 5.04 -7.55 11.92
N ILE A 48 5.20 -8.54 12.80
CA ILE A 48 6.19 -8.53 13.90
C ILE A 48 7.45 -9.28 13.49
N GLY A 49 7.30 -10.48 12.92
CA GLY A 49 8.39 -11.38 12.63
C GLY A 49 9.35 -10.81 11.59
N SER A 50 8.84 -10.26 10.48
CA SER A 50 9.68 -9.71 9.42
C SER A 50 10.50 -8.51 9.91
N PRO A 51 9.90 -7.45 10.50
CA PRO A 51 10.68 -6.29 10.95
C PRO A 51 11.64 -6.65 12.07
N LEU A 52 11.22 -7.49 13.02
CA LEU A 52 12.09 -7.95 14.10
C LEU A 52 13.30 -8.69 13.53
N MET A 53 13.11 -9.65 12.62
CA MET A 53 14.20 -10.41 12.03
C MET A 53 15.14 -9.52 11.22
N TYR A 54 14.61 -8.63 10.36
CA TYR A 54 15.44 -7.75 9.54
C TYR A 54 16.18 -6.70 10.37
N LEU A 55 15.49 -5.99 11.26
CA LEU A 55 16.13 -4.96 12.09
C LEU A 55 17.08 -5.57 13.12
N PHE A 56 16.79 -6.76 13.65
CA PHE A 56 17.74 -7.49 14.50
C PHE A 56 18.97 -7.95 13.70
N ALA A 57 18.76 -8.54 12.52
CA ALA A 57 19.88 -8.97 11.67
C ALA A 57 20.78 -7.80 11.26
N MET A 58 20.20 -6.63 10.95
CA MET A 58 20.97 -5.45 10.58
C MET A 58 21.57 -4.73 11.81
N GLY A 59 20.79 -4.57 12.87
CA GLY A 59 21.16 -3.81 14.06
C GLY A 59 22.08 -4.54 15.02
N VAL A 60 21.97 -5.86 15.15
CA VAL A 60 22.86 -6.69 15.99
C VAL A 60 23.86 -7.45 15.12
N GLY A 61 23.39 -8.07 14.04
CA GLY A 61 24.24 -8.86 13.16
C GLY A 61 25.24 -8.00 12.37
N LEU A 62 24.74 -7.13 11.49
CA LEU A 62 25.59 -6.38 10.57
C LEU A 62 26.36 -5.24 11.26
N ALA A 63 25.77 -4.58 12.27
CA ALA A 63 26.48 -3.55 13.04
C ALA A 63 27.72 -4.09 13.77
N SER A 64 27.77 -5.39 14.10
CA SER A 64 28.96 -6.02 14.69
C SER A 64 30.04 -6.39 13.67
N LEU A 65 29.70 -6.36 12.37
CA LEU A 65 30.59 -6.74 11.27
C LEU A 65 31.07 -5.53 10.45
N VAL A 66 30.33 -4.43 10.48
CA VAL A 66 30.57 -3.26 9.65
C VAL A 66 30.50 -2.00 10.52
N ASP A 67 31.67 -1.46 10.89
CA ASP A 67 31.84 -0.12 11.47
C ASP A 67 31.66 1.01 10.42
N ALA A 68 31.30 0.67 9.18
CA ALA A 68 31.17 1.62 8.09
C ALA A 68 29.84 2.39 8.19
N ASN A 69 29.94 3.69 8.48
CA ASN A 69 28.83 4.60 8.25
C ASN A 69 28.52 4.69 6.75
N VAL A 70 27.24 4.72 6.42
CA VAL A 70 26.80 5.06 5.07
C VAL A 70 26.86 6.57 4.94
N GLU A 71 27.74 7.07 4.07
CA GLU A 71 27.82 8.48 3.75
C GLU A 71 26.90 8.79 2.57
N GLN A 72 25.93 9.67 2.77
CA GLN A 72 25.03 10.13 1.72
C GLN A 72 24.84 11.64 1.84
N ASN A 73 25.21 12.39 0.79
CA ASN A 73 25.13 13.85 0.73
C ASN A 73 25.77 14.57 1.94
N GLY A 74 26.93 14.09 2.41
CA GLY A 74 27.68 14.69 3.51
C GLY A 74 27.17 14.35 4.91
N LEU A 75 26.19 13.44 5.04
CA LEU A 75 25.73 12.91 6.32
C LEU A 75 26.13 11.42 6.42
N ALA A 76 26.91 11.10 7.44
CA ALA A 76 27.30 9.73 7.78
C ALA A 76 26.31 9.18 8.83
N VAL A 77 25.55 8.14 8.47
CA VAL A 77 24.62 7.46 9.37
C VAL A 77 24.95 5.97 9.46
N SER A 78 24.54 5.34 10.56
CA SER A 78 24.67 3.89 10.67
C SER A 78 23.83 3.22 9.58
N TYR A 79 24.28 2.06 9.10
CA TYR A 79 23.57 1.31 8.08
C TYR A 79 22.13 0.96 8.51
N LEU A 80 21.91 0.69 9.79
CA LEU A 80 20.58 0.48 10.36
C LEU A 80 19.66 1.69 10.15
N VAL A 81 20.14 2.91 10.43
CA VAL A 81 19.40 4.16 10.24
C VAL A 81 19.13 4.43 8.75
N PHE A 82 20.06 4.06 7.87
CA PHE A 82 19.90 4.19 6.42
C PHE A 82 18.83 3.23 5.84
N VAL A 83 18.82 1.97 6.30
CA VAL A 83 17.98 0.90 5.74
C VAL A 83 16.58 0.86 6.36
N ALA A 84 16.42 1.19 7.64
CA ALA A 84 15.14 1.12 8.33
C ALA A 84 13.97 1.84 7.62
N PRO A 85 14.07 3.12 7.18
CA PRO A 85 12.98 3.79 6.45
C PRO A 85 12.69 3.13 5.10
N ALA A 86 13.70 2.55 4.45
CA ALA A 86 13.50 1.84 3.20
C ALA A 86 12.72 0.53 3.41
N LEU A 87 13.03 -0.22 4.47
CA LEU A 87 12.32 -1.44 4.80
C LEU A 87 10.88 -1.17 5.24
N LEU A 88 10.63 -0.05 5.94
CA LEU A 88 9.28 0.41 6.28
C LEU A 88 8.45 0.66 5.00
N ALA A 89 9.00 1.41 4.04
CA ALA A 89 8.36 1.69 2.77
C ALA A 89 8.16 0.40 1.95
N MET A 90 9.13 -0.51 1.96
CA MET A 90 9.07 -1.80 1.28
C MET A 90 7.98 -2.71 1.87
N ALA A 91 7.87 -2.78 3.20
CA ALA A 91 6.82 -3.53 3.87
C ALA A 91 5.42 -3.01 3.51
N ALA A 92 5.25 -1.68 3.46
CA ALA A 92 4.00 -1.05 3.05
C ALA A 92 3.67 -1.33 1.57
N PHE A 93 4.68 -1.28 0.70
CA PHE A 93 4.58 -1.56 -0.72
C PHE A 93 4.17 -3.01 -0.99
N GLU A 94 4.83 -3.98 -0.36
CA GLU A 94 4.51 -5.40 -0.48
C GLU A 94 3.11 -5.71 0.06
N ALA A 95 2.77 -5.18 1.24
CA ALA A 95 1.44 -5.32 1.82
C ALA A 95 0.35 -4.78 0.89
N ALA A 96 0.60 -3.65 0.22
CA ALA A 96 -0.32 -3.09 -0.77
C ALA A 96 -0.42 -3.96 -2.02
N ALA A 97 0.71 -4.44 -2.55
CA ALA A 97 0.75 -5.30 -3.72
C ALA A 97 -0.09 -6.58 -3.50
N GLU A 98 0.04 -7.21 -2.34
CA GLU A 98 -0.76 -8.38 -1.97
C GLU A 98 -2.26 -8.09 -1.92
N GLU A 99 -2.67 -7.01 -1.24
CA GLU A 99 -4.08 -6.73 -1.00
C GLU A 99 -4.82 -6.21 -2.22
N PHE A 100 -4.14 -5.45 -3.08
CA PHE A 100 -4.70 -4.92 -4.31
C PHE A 100 -4.59 -5.87 -5.50
N SER A 101 -4.08 -7.09 -5.30
CA SER A 101 -3.99 -8.11 -6.34
C SER A 101 -5.03 -9.23 -6.16
N TYR A 102 -4.66 -10.30 -5.46
CA TYR A 102 -5.46 -11.50 -5.32
C TYR A 102 -6.84 -11.26 -4.70
N PRO A 103 -7.02 -10.43 -3.66
CA PRO A 103 -8.34 -10.12 -3.14
C PRO A 103 -9.25 -9.37 -4.11
N ILE A 104 -8.68 -8.55 -4.99
CA ILE A 104 -9.42 -7.85 -6.03
C ILE A 104 -9.89 -8.85 -7.09
N MET A 105 -9.00 -9.75 -7.53
CA MET A 105 -9.35 -10.85 -8.45
C MET A 105 -10.41 -11.78 -7.84
N LEU A 106 -10.25 -12.14 -6.57
CA LEU A 106 -11.21 -12.94 -5.80
C LEU A 106 -12.59 -12.29 -5.89
N GLY A 107 -12.68 -10.99 -5.58
CA GLY A 107 -13.96 -10.29 -5.50
C GLY A 107 -14.68 -10.08 -6.83
N PHE A 108 -13.95 -10.05 -7.95
CA PHE A 108 -14.54 -9.98 -9.28
C PHE A 108 -14.85 -11.34 -9.90
N LYS A 109 -13.99 -12.35 -9.69
CA LYS A 109 -14.03 -13.61 -10.46
C LYS A 109 -14.22 -14.85 -9.62
N TRP A 110 -13.31 -15.15 -8.69
CA TRP A 110 -13.29 -16.47 -8.03
C TRP A 110 -14.39 -16.65 -7.00
N ASN A 111 -14.75 -15.58 -6.30
CA ASN A 111 -15.92 -15.51 -5.44
C ASN A 111 -16.52 -14.12 -5.64
N PRO A 112 -17.50 -13.95 -6.56
CA PRO A 112 -17.92 -12.66 -7.11
C PRO A 112 -18.71 -11.79 -6.12
N ILE A 113 -18.11 -11.49 -4.97
CA ILE A 113 -18.66 -10.67 -3.89
C ILE A 113 -18.92 -9.25 -4.35
N PHE A 114 -18.18 -8.71 -5.32
CA PHE A 114 -18.42 -7.37 -5.85
C PHE A 114 -19.71 -7.31 -6.68
N THR A 115 -20.02 -8.37 -7.44
CA THR A 115 -21.30 -8.50 -8.11
C THR A 115 -22.44 -8.62 -7.11
N GLY A 116 -22.25 -9.41 -6.04
CA GLY A 116 -23.22 -9.51 -4.93
C GLY A 116 -23.47 -8.16 -4.23
N MET A 117 -22.41 -7.39 -3.95
CA MET A 117 -22.52 -6.04 -3.41
C MET A 117 -23.24 -5.08 -4.37
N GLY A 118 -23.01 -5.22 -5.68
CA GLY A 118 -23.69 -4.45 -6.72
C GLY A 118 -25.20 -4.70 -6.83
N ALA A 119 -25.70 -5.83 -6.32
CA ALA A 119 -27.14 -6.10 -6.20
C ALA A 119 -27.81 -5.30 -5.05
N SER A 120 -27.01 -4.68 -4.18
CA SER A 120 -27.47 -3.77 -3.13
C SER A 120 -27.38 -2.30 -3.60
N PRO A 121 -27.91 -1.32 -2.85
CA PRO A 121 -27.83 0.11 -3.20
C PRO A 121 -26.42 0.73 -3.10
N VAL A 122 -25.36 -0.06 -3.26
CA VAL A 122 -23.95 0.35 -3.24
C VAL A 122 -23.43 0.48 -4.66
N THR A 123 -22.73 1.58 -4.95
CA THR A 123 -22.17 1.81 -6.28
C THR A 123 -20.84 1.07 -6.48
N PRO A 124 -20.46 0.72 -7.74
CA PRO A 124 -19.14 0.17 -8.03
C PRO A 124 -17.98 1.02 -7.52
N GLY A 125 -18.13 2.35 -7.56
CA GLY A 125 -17.15 3.28 -7.00
C GLY A 125 -16.98 3.09 -5.49
N GLN A 126 -18.08 2.96 -4.75
CA GLN A 126 -18.05 2.70 -3.30
C GLN A 126 -17.43 1.35 -2.96
N ILE A 127 -17.58 0.32 -3.82
CA ILE A 127 -16.90 -0.97 -3.62
C ILE A 127 -15.39 -0.75 -3.65
N ILE A 128 -14.88 -0.07 -4.67
CA ILE A 128 -13.44 0.25 -4.79
C ILE A 128 -12.97 1.16 -3.64
N ASP A 129 -13.73 2.21 -3.31
CA ASP A 129 -13.41 3.14 -2.23
C ASP A 129 -13.31 2.40 -0.89
N GLY A 130 -14.21 1.45 -0.62
CA GLY A 130 -14.16 0.60 0.58
C GLY A 130 -12.94 -0.31 0.65
N GLN A 131 -12.49 -0.85 -0.50
CA GLN A 131 -11.25 -1.63 -0.55
C GLN A 131 -10.03 -0.75 -0.28
N VAL A 132 -9.95 0.43 -0.89
CA VAL A 132 -8.86 1.37 -0.63
C VAL A 132 -8.80 1.76 0.84
N ILE A 133 -9.95 2.07 1.47
CA ILE A 133 -10.01 2.38 2.90
C ILE A 133 -9.50 1.21 3.75
N ALA A 134 -10.01 0.00 3.51
CA ALA A 134 -9.63 -1.17 4.29
C ALA A 134 -8.13 -1.49 4.18
N VAL A 135 -7.59 -1.42 2.97
CA VAL A 135 -6.18 -1.68 2.70
C VAL A 135 -5.29 -0.58 3.27
N THR A 136 -5.71 0.69 3.19
CA THR A 136 -5.01 1.82 3.82
C THR A 136 -4.83 1.59 5.31
N VAL A 137 -5.90 1.18 6.01
CA VAL A 137 -5.84 0.89 7.45
C VAL A 137 -4.94 -0.31 7.73
N ARG A 138 -5.02 -1.39 6.95
CA ARG A 138 -4.13 -2.56 7.10
C ARG A 138 -2.65 -2.14 6.98
N ILE A 139 -2.31 -1.41 5.92
CA ILE A 139 -0.94 -0.94 5.67
C ILE A 139 -0.49 -0.02 6.82
N ALA A 140 -1.34 0.90 7.27
CA ALA A 140 -1.03 1.78 8.40
C ALA A 140 -0.73 1.01 9.69
N VAL A 141 -1.48 -0.06 9.97
CA VAL A 141 -1.22 -0.94 11.13
C VAL A 141 0.12 -1.65 10.99
N THR A 142 0.40 -2.27 9.83
CA THR A 142 1.66 -2.98 9.61
C THR A 142 2.87 -2.04 9.63
N SER A 143 2.75 -0.86 9.02
CA SER A 143 3.78 0.19 9.06
C SER A 143 3.96 0.73 10.48
N GLY A 144 2.89 0.88 11.25
CA GLY A 144 2.94 1.27 12.66
C GLY A 144 3.71 0.28 13.52
N LEU A 145 3.48 -1.02 13.33
CA LEU A 145 4.25 -2.08 13.99
C LEU A 145 5.72 -2.05 13.58
N TYR A 146 6.00 -1.89 12.29
CA TYR A 146 7.37 -1.78 11.80
C TYR A 146 8.09 -0.56 12.42
N TYR A 147 7.44 0.60 12.41
CA TYR A 147 7.98 1.84 12.99
C TYR A 147 8.23 1.72 14.49
N LEU A 148 7.37 1.00 15.22
CA LEU A 148 7.62 0.68 16.63
C LEU A 148 8.96 -0.07 16.81
N PHE A 149 9.24 -1.06 15.97
CA PHE A 149 10.56 -1.71 16.00
C PHE A 149 11.69 -0.76 15.60
N MET A 150 11.49 0.11 14.62
CA MET A 150 12.51 1.11 14.28
C MET A 150 12.86 2.00 15.48
N LEU A 151 11.87 2.38 16.30
CA LEU A 151 12.11 3.11 17.56
C LEU A 151 12.87 2.26 18.58
N LEU A 152 12.47 1.00 18.78
CA LEU A 152 13.13 0.09 19.74
C LEU A 152 14.60 -0.14 19.41
N PHE A 153 14.94 -0.18 18.12
CA PHE A 153 16.31 -0.36 17.62
C PHE A 153 17.07 0.95 17.40
N GLY A 154 16.48 2.11 17.72
CA GLY A 154 17.13 3.42 17.58
C GLY A 154 17.42 3.82 16.12
N ALA A 155 16.64 3.31 15.16
CA ALA A 155 16.87 3.51 13.73
C ALA A 155 16.28 4.82 13.17
N VAL A 156 15.65 5.64 14.02
CA VAL A 156 14.97 6.89 13.64
C VAL A 156 15.42 8.00 14.58
N PRO A 157 16.58 8.63 14.33
CA PRO A 157 17.10 9.69 15.20
C PRO A 157 16.39 11.04 15.04
N GLY A 158 15.66 11.26 13.95
CA GLY A 158 14.98 12.53 13.64
C GLY A 158 13.60 12.67 14.28
N GLU A 159 13.29 13.89 14.74
CA GLU A 159 12.02 14.23 15.42
C GLU A 159 10.79 14.07 14.51
N LEU A 160 10.97 14.27 13.20
CA LEU A 160 9.93 14.12 12.19
C LEU A 160 9.75 12.67 11.71
N GLY A 161 10.47 11.71 12.31
CA GLY A 161 10.50 10.34 11.85
C GLY A 161 9.15 9.64 11.84
N TRP A 162 8.20 10.04 12.69
CA TRP A 162 6.85 9.48 12.70
C TRP A 162 6.07 9.79 11.42
N LEU A 163 6.43 10.84 10.69
CA LEU A 163 5.83 11.16 9.39
C LEU A 163 6.18 10.13 8.30
N SER A 164 7.25 9.33 8.51
CA SER A 164 7.59 8.22 7.60
C SER A 164 6.49 7.16 7.50
N LEU A 165 5.59 7.08 8.50
CA LEU A 165 4.38 6.25 8.42
C LEU A 165 3.46 6.67 7.29
N PHE A 166 3.25 7.98 7.12
CA PHE A 166 2.37 8.51 6.08
C PHE A 166 2.99 8.33 4.70
N THR A 167 4.30 8.51 4.58
CA THR A 167 5.00 8.30 3.32
C THR A 167 5.00 6.82 2.94
N ALA A 168 5.20 5.91 3.89
CA ALA A 168 5.11 4.46 3.65
C ALA A 168 3.71 4.04 3.19
N VAL A 169 2.65 4.49 3.87
CA VAL A 169 1.27 4.24 3.45
C VAL A 169 1.02 4.78 2.05
N LEU A 170 1.44 6.01 1.78
CA LEU A 170 1.27 6.64 0.47
C LEU A 170 2.04 5.91 -0.64
N THR A 171 3.24 5.40 -0.35
CA THR A 171 4.01 4.55 -1.27
C THR A 171 3.29 3.25 -1.60
N GLY A 172 2.73 2.59 -0.59
CA GLY A 172 1.88 1.41 -0.81
C GLY A 172 0.67 1.72 -1.68
N LEU A 173 -0.03 2.82 -1.41
CA LEU A 173 -1.20 3.24 -2.19
C LEU A 173 -0.85 3.66 -3.63
N ALA A 174 0.28 4.32 -3.84
CA ALA A 174 0.71 4.80 -5.15
C ALA A 174 0.86 3.65 -6.15
N PHE A 175 1.53 2.57 -5.74
CA PHE A 175 1.63 1.37 -6.55
C PHE A 175 0.37 0.51 -6.49
N GLY A 176 -0.15 0.28 -5.29
CA GLY A 176 -1.25 -0.65 -5.04
C GLY A 176 -2.54 -0.27 -5.76
N THR A 177 -2.89 1.02 -5.83
CA THR A 177 -4.10 1.45 -6.55
C THR A 177 -3.99 1.30 -8.07
N LEU A 178 -2.78 1.47 -8.64
CA LEU A 178 -2.53 1.17 -10.05
C LEU A 178 -2.66 -0.34 -10.32
N LEU A 179 -2.11 -1.16 -9.43
CA LEU A 179 -2.24 -2.61 -9.50
C LEU A 179 -3.71 -3.04 -9.41
N MET A 180 -4.47 -2.47 -8.48
CA MET A 180 -5.91 -2.70 -8.37
C MET A 180 -6.64 -2.35 -9.67
N ALA A 181 -6.30 -1.21 -10.29
CA ALA A 181 -6.88 -0.81 -11.56
C ALA A 181 -6.59 -1.82 -12.67
N TYR A 182 -5.34 -2.28 -12.76
CA TYR A 182 -4.94 -3.33 -13.71
C TYR A 182 -5.68 -4.64 -13.45
N VAL A 183 -5.68 -5.14 -12.22
CA VAL A 183 -6.34 -6.40 -11.85
C VAL A 183 -7.84 -6.34 -12.07
N ALA A 184 -8.48 -5.19 -11.85
CA ALA A 184 -9.89 -4.99 -12.15
C ALA A 184 -10.23 -5.16 -13.64
N THR A 185 -9.26 -5.02 -14.56
CA THR A 185 -9.46 -5.29 -16.00
C THR A 185 -9.38 -6.78 -16.36
N LEU A 186 -8.81 -7.62 -15.49
CA LEU A 186 -8.55 -9.02 -15.80
C LEU A 186 -9.84 -9.85 -15.69
N GLU A 187 -10.33 -10.33 -16.82
CA GLU A 187 -11.46 -11.26 -16.88
C GLU A 187 -11.00 -12.72 -16.79
N ASN A 188 -9.76 -13.00 -17.19
CA ASN A 188 -9.14 -14.30 -17.12
C ASN A 188 -7.93 -14.29 -16.20
N ASP A 189 -7.83 -15.32 -15.35
CA ASP A 189 -6.63 -15.58 -14.58
C ASP A 189 -5.80 -16.61 -15.34
N SER A 190 -4.74 -16.12 -15.93
CA SER A 190 -3.76 -16.86 -16.73
C SER A 190 -2.35 -16.68 -16.13
N GLY A 191 -2.27 -16.25 -14.86
CA GLY A 191 -1.01 -15.97 -14.19
C GLY A 191 -0.48 -14.54 -14.37
N GLN A 192 -1.26 -13.60 -14.91
CA GLN A 192 -0.84 -12.21 -15.12
C GLN A 192 -0.45 -11.53 -13.80
N ILE A 193 -1.19 -11.82 -12.71
CA ILE A 193 -0.86 -11.29 -11.37
C ILE A 193 0.53 -11.79 -10.94
N ALA A 194 0.81 -13.08 -11.10
CA ALA A 194 2.11 -13.66 -10.77
C ALA A 194 3.24 -13.07 -11.62
N MET A 195 2.97 -12.76 -12.90
CA MET A 195 3.92 -12.06 -13.77
C MET A 195 4.20 -10.64 -13.25
N VAL A 196 3.18 -9.89 -12.85
CA VAL A 196 3.38 -8.56 -12.25
C VAL A 196 4.21 -8.65 -10.96
N MET A 197 3.94 -9.62 -10.10
CA MET A 197 4.74 -9.82 -8.88
C MET A 197 6.21 -10.10 -9.19
N ARG A 198 6.49 -10.94 -10.19
CA ARG A 198 7.87 -11.36 -10.54
C ARG A 198 8.64 -10.36 -11.39
N PHE A 199 7.98 -9.69 -12.32
CA PHE A 199 8.63 -8.82 -13.31
C PHE A 199 8.46 -7.33 -13.03
N LEU A 200 7.60 -6.95 -12.08
CA LEU A 200 7.43 -5.56 -11.67
C LEU A 200 7.73 -5.38 -10.18
N VAL A 201 7.03 -6.07 -9.28
CA VAL A 201 7.21 -5.89 -7.83
C VAL A 201 8.63 -6.25 -7.41
N LEU A 202 9.13 -7.42 -7.79
CA LEU A 202 10.49 -7.86 -7.43
C LEU A 202 11.60 -6.94 -7.97
N PRO A 203 11.64 -6.54 -9.26
CA PRO A 203 12.63 -5.56 -9.70
C PRO A 203 12.53 -4.21 -8.98
N LEU A 204 11.31 -3.73 -8.72
CA LEU A 204 11.15 -2.48 -7.98
C LEU A 204 11.71 -2.61 -6.55
N THR A 205 11.46 -3.70 -5.82
CA THR A 205 12.03 -3.88 -4.48
C THR A 205 13.56 -3.93 -4.47
N LEU A 206 14.17 -4.55 -5.49
CA LEU A 206 15.63 -4.67 -5.62
C LEU A 206 16.32 -3.39 -6.07
N PHE A 207 15.71 -2.62 -6.99
CA PHE A 207 16.34 -1.47 -7.63
C PHE A 207 15.86 -0.11 -7.12
N SER A 208 15.01 -0.06 -6.09
CA SER A 208 14.55 1.21 -5.48
C SER A 208 15.50 1.82 -4.46
N GLY A 209 16.75 1.36 -4.43
CA GLY A 209 17.77 1.86 -3.50
C GLY A 209 17.46 1.55 -2.03
N THR A 210 16.84 0.39 -1.77
CA THR A 210 16.41 -0.04 -0.43
C THR A 210 17.58 -0.44 0.47
N VAL A 211 18.56 -1.13 -0.10
CA VAL A 211 19.74 -1.68 0.59
C VAL A 211 21.00 -0.86 0.33
N PHE A 212 21.11 -0.26 -0.87
CA PHE A 212 22.22 0.60 -1.28
C PHE A 212 21.68 1.87 -1.94
N PRO A 213 22.38 3.01 -1.87
CA PRO A 213 21.97 4.23 -2.56
C PRO A 213 21.79 4.00 -4.06
N LEU A 214 20.74 4.59 -4.64
CA LEU A 214 20.42 4.45 -6.07
C LEU A 214 21.58 4.91 -6.98
N THR A 215 22.36 5.88 -6.52
CA THR A 215 23.52 6.44 -7.24
C THR A 215 24.67 5.44 -7.42
N GLN A 216 24.73 4.37 -6.62
CA GLN A 216 25.73 3.31 -6.76
C GLN A 216 25.37 2.31 -7.87
N LEU A 217 24.11 2.27 -8.31
CA LEU A 217 23.70 1.40 -9.40
C LEU A 217 24.19 1.94 -10.75
N PRO A 218 24.53 1.06 -11.72
CA PRO A 218 24.80 1.46 -13.09
C PRO A 218 23.69 2.37 -13.65
N TRP A 219 24.07 3.37 -14.43
CA TRP A 219 23.15 4.42 -14.92
C TRP A 219 21.89 3.87 -15.60
N PHE A 220 21.97 2.72 -16.28
CA PHE A 220 20.84 2.09 -16.96
C PHE A 220 19.80 1.48 -15.99
N LEU A 221 20.18 1.12 -14.76
CA LEU A 221 19.26 0.62 -13.73
C LEU A 221 18.63 1.75 -12.90
N GLN A 222 19.26 2.93 -12.87
CA GLN A 222 18.76 4.06 -12.08
C GLN A 222 17.36 4.52 -12.54
N TRP A 223 17.06 4.41 -13.84
CA TRP A 223 15.74 4.72 -14.40
C TRP A 223 14.61 3.88 -13.80
N ILE A 224 14.88 2.62 -13.46
CA ILE A 224 13.89 1.74 -12.80
C ILE A 224 13.59 2.26 -11.40
N GLY A 225 14.64 2.67 -10.67
CA GLY A 225 14.49 3.31 -9.36
C GLY A 225 13.72 4.62 -9.44
N TRP A 226 14.04 5.52 -10.38
CA TRP A 226 13.35 6.81 -10.52
C TRP A 226 11.88 6.71 -10.91
N LEU A 227 11.48 5.64 -11.62
CA LEU A 227 10.06 5.39 -11.91
C LEU A 227 9.33 4.76 -10.71
N SER A 228 10.08 4.16 -9.79
CA SER A 228 9.53 3.38 -8.69
C SER A 228 8.89 4.25 -7.61
N PRO A 229 7.60 4.03 -7.29
CA PRO A 229 6.98 4.65 -6.10
C PRO A 229 7.75 4.29 -4.81
N LEU A 230 8.38 3.11 -4.76
CA LEU A 230 9.13 2.66 -3.61
C LEU A 230 10.40 3.49 -3.38
N TRP A 231 11.07 3.93 -4.44
CA TRP A 231 12.22 4.83 -4.31
C TRP A 231 11.79 6.19 -3.74
N HIS A 232 10.72 6.78 -4.27
CA HIS A 232 10.21 8.05 -3.76
C HIS A 232 9.75 7.95 -2.30
N GLY A 233 9.16 6.82 -1.91
CA GLY A 233 8.82 6.54 -0.51
C GLY A 233 10.03 6.45 0.41
N THR A 234 11.06 5.78 -0.09
CA THR A 234 12.30 5.54 0.65
C THR A 234 13.05 6.84 0.90
N GLU A 235 13.24 7.69 -0.12
CA GLU A 235 13.93 8.99 0.04
C GLU A 235 13.17 9.91 1.00
N LEU A 236 11.84 10.04 0.84
CA LEU A 236 11.03 10.79 1.81
C LEU A 236 11.15 10.22 3.24
N GLY A 237 11.17 8.90 3.37
CA GLY A 237 11.40 8.22 4.64
C GLY A 237 12.75 8.59 5.26
N ARG A 238 13.82 8.67 4.46
CA ARG A 238 15.18 9.06 4.90
C ARG A 238 15.25 10.52 5.34
N VAL A 239 14.66 11.42 4.56
CA VAL A 239 14.55 12.86 4.92
C VAL A 239 13.86 13.02 6.26
N LEU A 240 12.73 12.34 6.46
CA LEU A 240 11.94 12.45 7.69
C LEU A 240 12.58 11.72 8.88
N SER A 241 13.24 10.59 8.65
CA SER A 241 13.74 9.72 9.73
C SER A 241 15.08 10.16 10.31
N TYR A 242 16.00 10.69 9.51
CA TYR A 242 17.31 11.12 9.98
C TYR A 242 17.81 12.44 9.38
N GLY A 243 16.96 13.17 8.64
CA GLY A 243 17.34 14.44 8.05
C GLY A 243 18.27 14.29 6.85
N HIS A 244 18.04 13.29 5.99
CA HIS A 244 18.79 13.18 4.74
C HIS A 244 18.71 14.50 3.95
N HIS A 245 19.86 15.02 3.55
CA HIS A 245 19.92 16.27 2.81
C HIS A 245 19.57 16.03 1.35
N GLU A 246 18.40 16.49 0.94
CA GLU A 246 18.02 16.64 -0.46
C GLU A 246 17.43 18.03 -0.73
N PRO A 247 17.56 18.55 -1.96
CA PRO A 247 16.85 19.75 -2.37
C PRO A 247 15.34 19.65 -2.13
N ILE A 248 14.74 20.67 -1.52
CA ILE A 248 13.30 20.72 -1.20
C ILE A 248 12.41 20.45 -2.43
N TRP A 249 12.83 20.87 -3.61
CA TRP A 249 12.09 20.62 -4.85
C TRP A 249 11.96 19.13 -5.17
N LEU A 250 12.96 18.30 -4.82
CA LEU A 250 12.89 16.85 -4.95
C LEU A 250 11.90 16.26 -3.97
N THR A 251 11.93 16.67 -2.70
CA THR A 251 10.95 16.25 -1.68
C THR A 251 9.51 16.52 -2.16
N ILE A 252 9.27 17.68 -2.76
CA ILE A 252 7.97 18.03 -3.34
C ILE A 252 7.62 17.10 -4.51
N ILE A 253 8.58 16.78 -5.39
CA ILE A 253 8.36 15.85 -6.49
C ILE A 253 8.04 14.45 -5.97
N HIS A 254 8.76 13.93 -4.97
CA HIS A 254 8.47 12.63 -4.37
C HIS A 254 7.03 12.58 -3.85
N MET A 255 6.62 13.58 -3.09
CA MET A 255 5.26 13.65 -2.55
C MET A 255 4.21 13.78 -3.66
N ALA A 256 4.42 14.70 -4.60
CA ALA A 256 3.50 14.93 -5.71
C ALA A 256 3.36 13.70 -6.61
N TYR A 257 4.45 12.99 -6.88
CA TYR A 257 4.49 11.78 -7.68
C TYR A 257 3.65 10.67 -7.03
N LEU A 258 3.85 10.41 -5.74
CA LEU A 258 3.10 9.37 -5.02
C LEU A 258 1.61 9.70 -4.92
N LEU A 259 1.27 10.97 -4.65
CA LEU A 259 -0.12 11.44 -4.64
C LEU A 259 -0.76 11.29 -6.03
N LEU A 260 -0.06 11.71 -7.08
CA LEU A 260 -0.54 11.63 -8.45
C LEU A 260 -0.83 10.18 -8.85
N LEU A 261 0.10 9.26 -8.60
CA LEU A 261 -0.09 7.85 -8.91
C LEU A 261 -1.25 7.23 -8.11
N THR A 262 -1.37 7.55 -6.83
CA THR A 262 -2.48 7.09 -5.99
C THR A 262 -3.82 7.54 -6.55
N VAL A 263 -3.92 8.82 -6.91
CA VAL A 263 -5.14 9.45 -7.42
C VAL A 263 -5.50 8.91 -8.81
N ILE A 264 -4.53 8.75 -9.70
CA ILE A 264 -4.71 8.16 -11.04
C ILE A 264 -5.16 6.70 -10.91
N GLY A 265 -4.42 5.87 -10.16
CA GLY A 265 -4.73 4.46 -9.97
C GLY A 265 -6.11 4.25 -9.37
N TRP A 266 -6.45 5.02 -8.33
CA TRP A 266 -7.76 4.95 -7.70
C TRP A 266 -8.89 5.36 -8.66
N MET A 267 -8.74 6.45 -9.41
CA MET A 267 -9.73 6.87 -10.40
C MET A 267 -9.91 5.84 -11.52
N LEU A 268 -8.81 5.25 -12.02
CA LEU A 268 -8.86 4.21 -13.04
C LEU A 268 -9.57 2.96 -12.51
N ALA A 269 -9.27 2.52 -11.29
CA ALA A 269 -9.93 1.38 -10.67
C ALA A 269 -11.44 1.59 -10.54
N ARG A 270 -11.88 2.76 -10.09
CA ARG A 270 -13.32 3.11 -10.02
C ARG A 270 -13.99 3.06 -11.39
N ARG A 271 -13.35 3.61 -12.42
CA ARG A 271 -13.86 3.61 -13.80
C ARG A 271 -13.94 2.21 -14.40
N VAL A 272 -12.94 1.37 -14.16
CA VAL A 272 -12.92 -0.02 -14.63
C VAL A 272 -13.99 -0.85 -13.90
N ALA A 273 -14.08 -0.73 -12.58
CA ALA A 273 -15.09 -1.42 -11.78
C ALA A 273 -16.51 -1.04 -12.20
N ALA A 274 -16.78 0.25 -12.43
CA ALA A 274 -18.07 0.71 -12.94
C ALA A 274 -18.40 0.11 -14.31
N ARG A 275 -17.43 0.04 -15.22
CA ARG A 275 -17.63 -0.60 -16.54
C ARG A 275 -17.84 -2.10 -16.45
N ARG A 276 -17.26 -2.77 -15.45
CA ARG A 276 -17.31 -4.24 -15.32
C ARG A 276 -18.58 -4.72 -14.62
N LEU A 277 -19.02 -4.02 -13.56
CA LEU A 277 -20.17 -4.41 -12.75
C LEU A 277 -21.52 -3.96 -13.31
N ASN A 278 -21.52 -3.01 -14.25
CA ASN A 278 -22.75 -2.52 -14.91
C ASN A 278 -22.99 -3.17 -16.29
N ARG A 279 -22.23 -4.21 -16.64
CA ARG A 279 -22.51 -5.05 -17.82
C ARG A 279 -23.62 -6.03 -17.47
#